data_AF-A0A8C6T2G9-F1
#
_entry.id   AF-A0A8C6T2G9-F1
#
_cell.length_a   1.000
_cell.length_b   1.000
_cell.length_c   1.000
_cell.angle_alpha   90.00
_cell.angle_beta   90.00
_cell.angle_gamma   90.00
#
_symmetry.space_group_name_H-M   'P 1'
#
loop_
_entity.id
_entity.type
_entity.pdbx_description
1 polymer ?
#
loop_
_entity_poly.entity_id
_entity_poly.type
_entity_poly.pdbx_seq_one_letter_code
_entity_poly.pdbx_strand_id
1 'polypeptide(L)'
;MLDDDWILRKYLKCSILQSKLLKRAAAMLVAEREEQRCATERAVNESFPPLQVSGLSSQELQELCRDLHHKIDVVDEARYDMEVRVAKTDNEIQSLTQRVTELKGIKRPNLKRVKKTADDMLGAYTDPSKLKKADFKVNLKTVERKKEDEKVNNDDTEVTDWRKNVEAMSGMEGRKKLFNAGQ
;
A
#
# COMPACT_ATOMS: atom_id res chain seq x y z
N MET A 1 -7.49 -22.62 26.96
CA MET A 1 -6.44 -22.62 25.91
C MET A 1 -6.99 -22.94 24.51
N LEU A 2 -8.25 -23.39 24.36
CA LEU A 2 -8.90 -23.63 23.05
C LEU A 2 -9.76 -22.45 22.55
N ASP A 3 -10.14 -21.51 23.42
CA ASP A 3 -11.01 -20.37 23.05
C ASP A 3 -10.29 -19.30 22.20
N ASP A 4 -8.97 -19.16 22.36
CA ASP A 4 -8.18 -18.13 21.68
C ASP A 4 -8.03 -18.43 20.17
N ASP A 5 -7.98 -19.71 19.75
CA ASP A 5 -7.84 -20.08 18.32
C ASP A 5 -9.13 -19.78 17.53
N TRP A 6 -10.31 -20.00 18.14
CA TRP A 6 -11.59 -19.62 17.52
C TRP A 6 -11.72 -18.10 17.36
N ILE A 7 -11.32 -17.33 18.37
CA ILE A 7 -11.30 -15.87 18.33
C ILE A 7 -10.35 -15.39 17.23
N LEU A 8 -9.11 -15.89 17.19
CA LEU A 8 -8.12 -15.51 16.19
C LEU A 8 -8.57 -15.85 14.76
N ARG A 9 -9.14 -17.04 14.53
CA ARG A 9 -9.70 -17.41 13.22
C ARG A 9 -10.86 -16.51 12.80
N LYS A 10 -11.73 -16.13 13.74
CA LYS A 10 -12.85 -15.20 13.48
C LYS A 10 -12.33 -13.80 13.13
N TYR A 11 -11.37 -13.27 13.88
CA TYR A 11 -10.74 -11.98 13.60
C TYR A 11 -9.98 -11.98 12.27
N LEU A 12 -9.23 -13.05 11.97
CA LEU A 12 -8.49 -13.18 10.72
C LEU A 12 -9.45 -13.21 9.52
N LYS A 13 -10.55 -13.98 9.60
CA LYS A 13 -11.57 -14.01 8.55
C LYS A 13 -12.25 -12.66 8.35
N CYS A 14 -12.58 -11.95 9.44
CA CYS A 14 -13.16 -10.60 9.37
C CYS A 14 -12.19 -9.60 8.71
N SER A 15 -10.92 -9.61 9.13
CA SER A 15 -9.87 -8.75 8.57
C SER A 15 -9.63 -8.99 7.07
N ILE A 16 -9.60 -10.25 6.64
CA ILE A 16 -9.46 -10.61 5.22
C ILE A 16 -10.65 -10.10 4.40
N LEU A 17 -11.87 -10.24 4.92
CA LEU A 17 -13.07 -9.73 4.24
C LEU A 17 -13.09 -8.20 4.17
N GLN A 18 -12.74 -7.52 5.26
CA GLN A 18 -12.60 -6.06 5.28
C GLN A 18 -11.57 -5.58 4.26
N SER A 19 -10.40 -6.24 4.18
CA SER A 19 -9.37 -5.93 3.18
C SER A 19 -9.88 -6.12 1.75
N LYS A 20 -10.61 -7.21 1.46
CA LYS A 20 -11.20 -7.45 0.14
C LYS A 20 -12.24 -6.39 -0.22
N LEU A 21 -13.09 -6.01 0.72
CA LEU A 21 -14.10 -4.95 0.53
C LEU A 21 -13.43 -3.61 0.23
N LEU A 22 -12.43 -3.21 1.02
CA LEU A 22 -11.70 -1.96 0.79
C LEU A 22 -10.99 -1.95 -0.56
N LYS A 23 -10.34 -3.06 -0.96
CA LYS A 23 -9.72 -3.18 -2.28
C LYS A 23 -10.73 -2.99 -3.41
N ARG A 24 -11.92 -3.59 -3.29
CA ARG A 24 -12.99 -3.45 -4.29
C ARG A 24 -13.54 -2.03 -4.30
N ALA A 25 -13.81 -1.43 -3.13
CA ALA A 25 -14.29 -0.07 -3.01
C ALA A 25 -13.30 0.94 -3.63
N ALA A 26 -12.01 0.77 -3.39
CA ALA A 26 -10.97 1.60 -4.01
C ALA A 26 -10.97 1.48 -5.53
N ALA A 27 -11.09 0.25 -6.07
CA ALA A 27 -11.18 0.04 -7.51
C ALA A 27 -12.43 0.69 -8.12
N MET A 28 -13.58 0.57 -7.45
CA MET A 28 -14.84 1.20 -7.88
C MET A 28 -14.74 2.74 -7.86
N LEU A 29 -14.12 3.32 -6.84
CA LEU A 29 -13.92 4.77 -6.73
C LEU A 29 -13.02 5.31 -7.86
N VAL A 30 -12.00 4.56 -8.27
CA VAL A 30 -11.17 4.93 -9.44
C VAL A 30 -11.98 4.88 -10.73
N ALA A 31 -12.77 3.82 -10.93
CA ALA A 31 -13.62 3.68 -12.11
C ALA A 31 -14.68 4.80 -12.19
N GLU A 32 -15.33 5.13 -11.07
CA GLU A 32 -16.32 6.22 -10.99
C GLU A 32 -15.68 7.58 -11.30
N ARG A 33 -14.48 7.86 -10.79
CA ARG A 33 -13.75 9.11 -11.13
C ARG A 33 -13.45 9.22 -12.61
N GLU A 34 -13.08 8.11 -13.24
CA GLU A 34 -12.80 8.07 -14.67
C GLU A 34 -14.07 8.25 -15.51
N GLU A 35 -15.17 7.63 -15.11
CA GLU A 35 -16.47 7.82 -15.72
C GLU A 35 -16.94 9.28 -15.60
N GLN A 36 -16.79 9.88 -14.42
CA GLN A 36 -17.12 11.29 -14.19
C GLN A 36 -16.26 12.22 -15.07
N ARG A 37 -14.97 11.92 -15.23
CA ARG A 37 -14.08 12.66 -16.13
C ARG A 37 -14.56 12.59 -17.58
N CYS A 38 -14.81 11.39 -18.08
CA CYS A 38 -15.33 11.17 -19.43
C CYS A 38 -16.71 11.81 -19.65
N ALA A 39 -17.59 11.79 -18.64
CA ALA A 39 -18.91 12.43 -18.70
C ALA A 39 -18.79 13.96 -18.74
N THR A 40 -17.87 14.53 -17.96
CA THR A 40 -17.58 15.97 -17.96
C THR A 40 -17.03 16.41 -19.31
N GLU A 41 -16.08 15.68 -19.88
CA GLU A 41 -15.52 15.97 -21.19
C GLU A 41 -16.58 15.89 -22.30
N ARG A 42 -17.45 14.87 -22.27
CA ARG A 42 -18.58 14.75 -23.20
C ARG A 42 -19.54 15.94 -23.08
N ALA A 43 -19.96 16.29 -21.86
CA ALA A 43 -20.89 17.39 -21.63
C ALA A 43 -20.31 18.75 -22.09
N VAL A 44 -19.01 18.97 -21.87
CA VAL A 44 -18.31 20.19 -22.34
C VAL A 44 -18.23 20.21 -23.86
N ASN A 45 -17.86 19.10 -24.50
CA ASN A 45 -17.78 19.04 -25.96
C ASN A 45 -19.15 19.17 -26.66
N GLU A 46 -20.22 18.65 -26.05
CA GLU A 46 -21.59 18.82 -26.53
C GLU A 46 -22.07 20.26 -26.39
N SER A 47 -21.72 20.94 -25.28
CA SER A 47 -22.13 22.32 -25.00
C SER A 47 -21.30 23.34 -25.79
N PHE A 48 -20.01 23.06 -25.97
CA PHE A 48 -19.02 23.96 -26.55
C PHE A 48 -18.10 23.18 -27.51
N PRO A 49 -18.58 22.88 -28.73
CA PRO A 49 -17.75 22.21 -29.72
C PRO A 49 -16.56 23.10 -30.12
N PRO A 50 -15.44 22.49 -30.58
CA PRO A 50 -14.27 23.24 -31.01
C PRO A 50 -14.61 24.28 -32.09
N LEU A 51 -14.21 25.53 -31.85
CA LEU A 51 -14.50 26.64 -32.76
C LEU A 51 -13.78 26.43 -34.10
N GLN A 52 -14.57 26.42 -35.19
CA GLN A 52 -14.05 26.41 -36.55
C GLN A 52 -14.12 27.84 -37.09
N VAL A 53 -12.97 28.51 -37.14
CA VAL A 53 -12.85 29.88 -37.67
C VAL A 53 -12.40 29.92 -39.13
N SER A 54 -11.99 28.77 -39.66
CA SER A 54 -11.52 28.64 -41.04
C SER A 54 -12.66 28.86 -42.03
N GLY A 55 -12.46 29.76 -43.00
CA GLY A 55 -13.43 30.00 -44.07
C GLY A 55 -14.56 30.98 -43.72
N LEU A 56 -14.57 31.56 -42.52
CA LEU A 56 -15.49 32.64 -42.16
C LEU A 56 -15.06 33.96 -42.79
N SER A 57 -16.03 34.75 -43.27
CA SER A 57 -15.82 36.13 -43.67
C SER A 57 -15.58 37.05 -42.46
N SER A 58 -15.05 38.25 -42.70
CA SER A 58 -14.81 39.25 -41.65
C SER A 58 -16.08 39.62 -40.87
N GLN A 59 -17.23 39.66 -41.55
CA GLN A 59 -18.51 39.98 -40.91
C GLN A 59 -19.00 38.83 -40.01
N GLU A 60 -18.98 37.59 -40.51
CA GLU A 60 -19.37 36.41 -39.74
C GLU A 60 -18.49 36.22 -38.51
N LEU A 61 -17.19 36.53 -38.63
CA LEU A 61 -16.27 36.48 -37.49
C LEU A 61 -16.64 37.52 -36.42
N GLN A 62 -17.00 38.74 -36.82
CA GLN A 62 -17.45 39.77 -35.87
C GLN A 62 -18.77 39.40 -35.18
N GLU A 63 -19.71 38.79 -35.90
CA GLU A 63 -20.96 38.27 -35.34
C GLU A 63 -20.68 37.16 -34.32
N LEU A 64 -19.85 36.18 -34.67
CA LEU A 64 -19.43 35.12 -33.75
C LEU A 64 -18.78 35.67 -32.48
N CYS A 65 -17.90 36.69 -32.59
CA CYS A 65 -17.29 37.31 -31.43
C CYS A 65 -18.31 37.98 -30.50
N ARG A 66 -19.33 38.65 -31.05
CA ARG A 66 -20.41 39.26 -30.27
C ARG A 66 -21.25 38.20 -29.56
N ASP A 67 -21.57 37.12 -30.26
CA ASP A 67 -22.35 36.00 -29.72
C ASP A 67 -21.60 35.29 -28.58
N LEU A 68 -20.30 35.04 -28.77
CA LEU A 68 -19.45 34.44 -27.73
C LEU A 68 -19.34 35.34 -26.50
N HIS A 69 -19.18 36.66 -26.68
CA HIS A 69 -19.16 37.60 -25.57
C HIS A 69 -20.46 37.53 -24.76
N HIS A 70 -21.62 37.57 -25.43
CA HIS A 70 -22.91 37.48 -24.75
C HIS A 70 -23.08 36.13 -24.02
N LYS A 71 -22.65 35.03 -24.64
CA LYS A 71 -22.68 33.70 -24.00
C LYS A 71 -21.80 33.63 -22.75
N ILE A 72 -20.64 34.29 -22.75
CA ILE A 72 -19.76 34.35 -21.57
C ILE A 72 -20.49 35.00 -20.41
N ASP A 73 -21.17 36.12 -20.63
CA ASP A 73 -21.90 36.82 -19.58
C ASP A 73 -22.97 35.92 -18.92
N VAL A 74 -23.76 35.22 -19.75
CA VAL A 74 -24.82 34.30 -19.29
C VAL A 74 -24.23 33.09 -18.53
N VAL A 75 -23.14 32.51 -19.05
CA VAL A 75 -22.50 31.35 -18.42
C VAL A 75 -21.83 31.74 -17.10
N ASP A 76 -21.23 32.93 -17.00
CA ASP A 76 -20.61 33.39 -15.76
C ASP A 76 -21.65 33.69 -14.68
N GLU A 77 -22.80 34.26 -15.03
CA GLU A 77 -23.93 34.41 -14.11
C GLU A 77 -24.39 33.04 -13.56
N ALA A 78 -24.60 32.05 -14.45
CA ALA A 78 -24.98 30.70 -14.04
C ALA A 78 -23.90 30.02 -13.17
N ARG A 79 -22.62 30.25 -13.48
CA ARG A 79 -21.47 29.77 -12.68
C ARG A 79 -21.50 30.39 -11.28
N TYR A 80 -21.73 31.69 -11.18
CA TYR A 80 -21.81 32.40 -9.91
C TYR A 80 -22.96 31.86 -9.04
N ASP A 81 -24.15 31.68 -9.60
CA ASP A 81 -25.29 31.10 -8.88
C ASP A 81 -25.00 29.69 -8.36
N MET A 82 -24.34 28.86 -9.18
CA MET A 82 -23.90 27.53 -8.77
C MET A 82 -22.88 27.60 -7.62
N GLU A 83 -21.89 28.49 -7.71
CA GLU A 83 -20.86 28.67 -6.69
C GLU A 83 -21.47 29.10 -5.35
N VAL A 84 -22.42 30.04 -5.37
CA VAL A 84 -23.14 30.47 -4.17
C VAL A 84 -23.94 29.31 -3.55
N ARG A 85 -24.58 28.47 -4.38
CA ARG A 85 -25.28 27.28 -3.89
C ARG A 85 -24.34 26.27 -3.24
N VAL A 86 -23.20 25.98 -3.86
CA VAL A 86 -22.18 25.07 -3.32
C VAL A 86 -21.63 25.61 -2.00
N ALA A 87 -21.31 26.91 -1.93
CA ALA A 87 -20.83 27.54 -0.70
C ALA A 87 -21.85 27.43 0.45
N LYS A 88 -23.15 27.58 0.17
CA LYS A 88 -24.21 27.36 1.18
C LYS A 88 -24.23 25.92 1.67
N THR A 89 -24.14 24.95 0.76
CA THR A 89 -24.11 23.53 1.15
C THR A 89 -22.85 23.16 1.93
N ASP A 90 -21.70 23.74 1.58
CA ASP A 90 -20.43 23.49 2.29
C ASP A 90 -20.48 24.04 3.72
N ASN A 91 -21.04 25.25 3.89
CA ASN A 91 -21.26 25.83 5.21
C ASN A 91 -22.20 24.97 6.07
N GLU A 92 -23.26 24.42 5.47
CA GLU A 92 -24.16 23.50 6.17
C GLU A 92 -23.43 22.20 6.57
N ILE A 93 -22.67 21.59 5.67
CA ILE A 93 -21.86 20.39 5.95
C ILE A 93 -20.86 20.68 7.09
N GLN A 94 -20.20 21.84 7.08
CA GLN A 94 -19.25 22.23 8.12
C GLN A 94 -19.95 22.36 9.48
N SER A 95 -21.09 23.06 9.52
CA SER A 95 -21.91 23.21 10.73
C SER A 95 -22.36 21.86 11.28
N LEU A 96 -22.86 20.97 10.42
CA LEU A 96 -23.28 19.63 10.79
C LEU A 96 -22.10 18.77 11.28
N THR A 97 -20.94 18.87 10.63
CA THR A 97 -19.72 18.15 11.02
C THR A 97 -19.24 18.59 12.40
N GLN A 98 -19.26 19.90 12.66
CA GLN A 98 -18.96 20.46 13.97
C GLN A 98 -19.94 19.95 15.03
N ARG A 99 -21.24 19.97 14.73
CA ARG A 99 -22.27 19.47 15.64
C ARG A 99 -22.10 17.99 15.97
N VAL A 100 -21.79 17.17 14.97
CA VAL A 100 -21.48 15.74 15.15
C VAL A 100 -20.25 15.56 16.04
N THR A 101 -19.24 16.41 15.90
CA THR A 101 -18.01 16.36 16.71
C THR A 101 -18.28 16.72 18.17
N GLU A 102 -19.07 17.77 18.42
CA GLU A 102 -19.53 18.16 19.76
C GLU A 102 -20.31 17.03 20.44
N LEU A 103 -21.25 16.41 19.73
CA LEU A 103 -22.08 15.32 20.26
C LEU A 103 -21.28 14.04 20.53
N LYS A 104 -20.34 13.68 19.65
CA LYS A 104 -19.47 12.51 19.85
C LYS A 104 -18.48 12.72 21.00
N GLY A 105 -18.16 13.97 21.33
CA GLY A 105 -17.11 14.34 22.27
C GLY A 105 -15.71 14.00 21.76
N ILE A 106 -14.70 14.71 22.25
CA ILE A 106 -13.30 14.37 21.98
C ILE A 106 -12.99 13.07 22.71
N LYS A 107 -12.86 11.94 21.98
CA LYS A 107 -12.28 10.72 22.52
C LYS A 107 -10.83 11.02 22.93
N ARG A 108 -10.60 11.32 24.21
CA ARG A 108 -9.25 11.42 24.76
C ARG A 108 -8.55 10.08 24.52
N PRO A 109 -7.43 10.05 23.77
CA PRO A 109 -6.65 8.83 23.66
C PRO A 109 -6.22 8.41 25.07
N ASN A 110 -6.45 7.16 25.44
CA ASN A 110 -5.96 6.66 26.74
C ASN A 110 -4.44 6.76 26.75
N LEU A 111 -3.89 7.68 27.55
CA LEU A 111 -2.46 7.85 27.71
C LEU A 111 -1.89 6.59 28.38
N LYS A 112 -1.16 5.77 27.61
CA LYS A 112 -0.39 4.66 28.17
C LYS A 112 0.98 5.19 28.58
N ARG A 113 1.42 4.86 29.80
CA ARG A 113 2.78 5.16 30.25
C ARG A 113 3.76 4.26 29.50
N VAL A 114 4.34 4.78 28.42
CA VAL A 114 5.42 4.13 27.66
C VAL A 114 6.75 4.58 28.27
N LYS A 115 7.59 3.64 28.71
CA LYS A 115 8.98 3.95 29.07
C LYS A 115 9.75 4.12 27.77
N LYS A 116 10.53 5.20 27.63
CA LYS A 116 11.46 5.35 26.50
C LYS A 116 12.38 4.13 26.47
N THR A 117 12.37 3.40 25.36
CA THR A 117 13.27 2.27 25.14
C THR A 117 14.65 2.77 24.68
N ALA A 118 15.67 1.92 24.76
CA ALA A 118 17.03 2.29 24.33
C ALA A 118 17.05 2.72 22.85
N ASP A 119 16.22 2.09 22.00
CA ASP A 119 16.04 2.45 20.59
C ASP A 119 15.38 3.82 20.40
N ASP A 120 14.46 4.25 21.27
CA ASP A 120 13.87 5.60 21.20
C ASP A 120 14.89 6.69 21.53
N MET A 121 15.82 6.38 22.44
CA MET A 121 16.90 7.29 22.83
C MET A 121 17.96 7.35 21.73
N LEU A 122 18.40 6.20 21.19
CA LEU A 122 19.40 6.12 20.12
C LEU A 122 18.87 6.63 18.78
N GLY A 123 17.60 6.38 18.47
CA GLY A 123 16.91 6.88 17.28
C GLY A 123 16.91 8.41 17.20
N ALA A 124 16.80 9.10 18.34
CA ALA A 124 16.85 10.57 18.41
C ALA A 124 18.25 11.15 18.13
N TYR A 125 19.31 10.36 18.31
CA TYR A 125 20.70 10.75 18.04
C TYR A 125 21.22 10.25 16.68
N THR A 126 20.42 9.49 15.93
CA THR A 126 20.79 8.98 14.61
C THR A 126 20.13 9.78 13.50
N ASP A 127 20.87 10.01 12.43
CA ASP A 127 20.47 10.80 11.28
C ASP A 127 19.15 10.27 10.67
N PRO A 128 18.09 11.09 10.49
CA PRO A 128 16.78 10.63 10.03
C PRO A 128 16.78 9.99 8.64
N SER A 129 17.85 10.16 7.85
CA SER A 129 18.05 9.40 6.60
C SER A 129 18.26 7.89 6.82
N LYS A 130 18.72 7.49 8.02
CA LYS A 130 18.91 6.10 8.44
C LYS A 130 17.68 5.51 9.12
N LEU A 131 16.71 6.34 9.53
CA LEU A 131 15.37 5.95 9.95
C LEU A 131 14.52 5.58 8.73
N LYS A 132 14.94 4.55 8.00
CA LYS A 132 14.00 3.81 7.15
C LYS A 132 12.96 3.25 8.10
N LYS A 133 11.68 3.60 7.90
CA LYS A 133 10.56 2.93 8.59
C LYS A 133 10.88 1.45 8.55
N ALA A 134 11.09 0.85 9.72
CA ALA A 134 11.41 -0.55 9.84
C ALA A 134 10.15 -1.33 9.45
N ASP A 135 9.88 -1.38 8.15
CA ASP A 135 8.99 -2.37 7.58
C ASP A 135 9.61 -3.69 8.01
N PHE A 136 8.94 -4.36 8.93
CA PHE A 136 9.41 -5.61 9.56
C PHE A 136 9.84 -6.66 8.52
N LYS A 137 9.31 -6.52 7.30
CA LYS A 137 9.60 -7.32 6.11
C LYS A 137 11.01 -7.12 5.53
N VAL A 138 11.66 -5.98 5.76
CA VAL A 138 12.97 -5.64 5.16
C VAL A 138 14.13 -6.30 5.91
N ASN A 139 13.94 -6.64 7.19
CA ASN A 139 14.95 -7.32 8.03
C ASN A 139 14.84 -8.86 8.02
N LEU A 140 13.88 -9.42 7.29
CA LEU A 140 13.71 -10.86 7.14
C LEU A 140 14.40 -11.32 5.85
N LYS A 141 15.35 -12.25 5.98
CA LYS A 141 15.94 -12.97 4.83
C LYS A 141 14.84 -13.84 4.22
N THR A 142 14.25 -13.40 3.10
CA THR A 142 13.29 -14.22 2.35
C THR A 142 14.05 -15.45 1.85
N VAL A 143 13.86 -16.60 2.51
CA VAL A 143 14.27 -17.88 1.94
C VAL A 143 13.31 -18.14 0.79
N GLU A 144 13.68 -17.67 -0.40
CA GLU A 144 13.13 -18.21 -1.62
C GLU A 144 13.38 -19.72 -1.55
N ARG A 145 12.32 -20.50 -1.33
CA ARG A 145 12.34 -21.92 -1.67
C ARG A 145 12.51 -21.98 -3.18
N LYS A 146 13.76 -21.90 -3.61
CA LYS A 146 14.20 -22.26 -4.95
C LYS A 146 13.71 -23.69 -5.15
N LYS A 147 12.79 -23.84 -6.11
CA LYS A 147 12.52 -25.13 -6.74
C LYS A 147 13.89 -25.71 -7.08
N GLU A 148 14.11 -26.94 -6.63
CA GLU A 148 15.21 -27.77 -7.07
C GLU A 148 15.24 -27.69 -8.60
N ASP A 149 16.32 -27.16 -9.15
CA ASP A 149 16.98 -27.63 -10.39
C ASP A 149 18.26 -26.78 -10.61
N GLU A 150 19.35 -27.51 -10.87
CA GLU A 150 20.69 -27.05 -11.32
C GLU A 150 21.64 -26.35 -10.32
N LYS A 151 22.43 -27.18 -9.61
CA LYS A 151 23.91 -27.28 -9.67
C LYS A 151 24.57 -26.28 -10.67
N VAL A 152 25.69 -25.60 -10.46
CA VAL A 152 26.85 -25.61 -9.54
C VAL A 152 27.51 -24.23 -9.79
N ASN A 153 28.18 -23.53 -8.87
CA ASN A 153 29.55 -23.79 -8.43
C ASN A 153 30.09 -22.58 -7.65
N ASN A 154 31.09 -22.88 -6.84
CA ASN A 154 32.03 -22.01 -6.11
C ASN A 154 31.54 -21.42 -4.79
N ASP A 155 32.15 -21.69 -3.66
CA ASP A 155 33.39 -22.42 -3.36
C ASP A 155 33.37 -22.71 -1.85
N ASP A 156 34.34 -23.48 -1.38
CA ASP A 156 34.68 -23.71 0.03
C ASP A 156 34.04 -24.91 0.74
N THR A 157 34.78 -26.02 0.54
CA THR A 157 35.20 -26.98 1.59
C THR A 157 34.32 -28.19 1.87
N GLU A 158 34.49 -29.20 1.00
CA GLU A 158 34.80 -30.59 1.36
C GLU A 158 34.25 -31.10 2.70
N VAL A 159 32.96 -31.46 2.73
CA VAL A 159 32.48 -32.50 3.67
C VAL A 159 32.38 -33.78 2.87
N THR A 160 33.53 -34.44 2.77
CA THR A 160 33.68 -35.76 2.16
C THR A 160 32.84 -36.80 2.91
N ASP A 161 32.17 -37.61 2.11
CA ASP A 161 31.19 -38.65 2.44
C ASP A 161 31.61 -39.52 3.65
N TRP A 162 30.78 -39.52 4.70
CA TRP A 162 31.06 -40.15 6.00
C TRP A 162 31.29 -41.67 5.90
N ARG A 163 30.86 -42.29 4.79
CA ARG A 163 31.09 -43.72 4.50
C ARG A 163 32.56 -44.10 4.33
N LYS A 164 33.42 -43.20 3.83
CA LYS A 164 34.84 -43.51 3.58
C LYS A 164 35.69 -43.55 4.85
N ASN A 165 35.27 -42.88 5.92
CA ASN A 165 35.99 -42.87 7.21
C ASN A 165 35.83 -44.18 8.00
N VAL A 166 34.74 -44.91 7.77
CA VAL A 166 34.42 -46.14 8.52
C VAL A 166 35.19 -47.35 7.97
N GLU A 167 35.38 -47.46 6.65
CA GLU A 167 36.15 -48.55 6.04
C GLU A 167 37.65 -48.47 6.32
N ALA A 168 38.19 -47.27 6.58
CA ALA A 168 39.61 -47.08 6.93
C ALA A 168 39.97 -47.58 8.34
N MET A 169 38.99 -47.80 9.23
CA MET A 169 39.20 -48.23 10.61
C MET A 169 39.03 -49.75 10.82
N SER A 170 38.63 -50.51 9.80
CA SER A 170 38.37 -51.96 9.91
C SER A 170 39.58 -52.86 9.56
N GLY A 171 40.78 -52.30 9.42
CA GLY A 171 41.95 -52.97 8.84
C GLY A 171 43.15 -53.21 9.77
N MET A 172 42.99 -53.24 11.09
CA MET A 172 44.09 -53.61 12.02
C MET A 172 43.95 -55.05 12.50
N GLU A 173 44.20 -55.99 11.58
CA GLU A 173 44.49 -57.38 11.87
C GLU A 173 46.01 -57.53 12.09
N GLY A 174 46.44 -57.74 13.35
CA GLY A 174 47.74 -58.39 13.59
C GLY A 174 48.59 -57.89 14.76
N ARG A 175 48.67 -58.78 15.77
CA ARG A 175 49.80 -59.10 16.65
C ARG A 175 49.95 -58.33 17.98
N LYS A 176 49.53 -59.01 19.05
CA LYS A 176 50.38 -59.18 20.24
C LYS A 176 50.06 -60.49 20.97
N LYS A 177 50.92 -61.49 20.70
CA LYS A 177 51.11 -62.63 21.59
C LYS A 177 51.70 -62.13 22.91
N LEU A 178 51.12 -62.50 24.05
CA LEU A 178 51.85 -62.94 25.25
C LEU A 178 50.93 -63.92 26.02
N PHE A 179 51.55 -65.02 26.45
CA PHE A 179 50.95 -66.28 26.94
C PHE A 179 50.72 -66.31 28.47
N ASN A 180 49.77 -67.17 28.87
CA ASN A 180 49.57 -68.02 30.06
C ASN A 180 49.58 -67.49 31.51
N ALA A 181 48.52 -67.85 32.26
CA ALA A 181 48.58 -68.71 33.47
C ALA A 181 47.20 -69.23 33.92
N GLY A 182 47.07 -70.56 34.13
CA GLY A 182 46.04 -71.27 34.93
C GLY A 182 44.72 -71.54 34.18
N GLN A 183 44.22 -72.76 33.99
CA GLN A 183 44.36 -74.02 34.73
C GLN A 183 44.03 -75.20 33.79
#